data_AF-A0A1F5DP87-F1
#
_entry.id   AF-A0A1F5DP87-F1
#
_cell.length_a   1.000
_cell.length_b   1.000
_cell.length_c   1.000
_cell.angle_alpha   90.00
_cell.angle_beta   90.00
_cell.angle_gamma   90.00
#
_symmetry.space_group_name_H-M   'P 1'
#
loop_
_entity.id
_entity.type
_entity.pdbx_description
1 polymer ?
#
loop_
_entity_poly.entity_id
_entity_poly.type
_entity_poly.pdbx_seq_one_letter_code
_entity_poly.pdbx_strand_id
1 'polypeptide(L)'
;MGILQKIKHLPKRQQVLLSIFAFFIIAVIGIFIWAIITGKIKPLAADNQISNTATVTYQDLSGGTHTVNSNTVLTDIIPTTNATLALQPATSTVNVDSTFNVDIILNTGGQDTVATDAVLTYNSQELEVQDADNTKTGVQIAGGTLYATEPLNTVDVTAGKISYLGAIVTGSTTRYNGTGTLATIAFKALKVATPSSVNFVYTAGQTNDSNVATEAATDILGSVTNGSYTLSQLPTTINLDLTLQGRSDYSTTATVLKIYPAGQSTPISEKNDIVTDITGKSTFTINPPTPGGYDFQIKVTGYLTKKITSLTWTDPLALNYTDLRSGDLDGNNIVNSIDFTILNNKWGQADSLSDINRDNIVNSIDFALLNSNWFLSGQ
;
A
#
# COMPACT_ATOMS: atom_id res chain seq x y z
N MET A 1 -5.26 -69.74 -42.83
CA MET A 1 -5.14 -71.11 -42.26
C MET A 1 -4.60 -70.95 -40.84
N GLY A 2 -5.51 -70.69 -39.90
CA GLY A 2 -5.25 -69.82 -38.75
C GLY A 2 -5.50 -70.50 -37.42
N ILE A 3 -4.87 -69.93 -36.38
CA ILE A 3 -4.98 -70.09 -34.91
C ILE A 3 -5.97 -71.16 -34.39
N LEU A 4 -7.21 -71.18 -34.88
CA LEU A 4 -8.23 -72.19 -34.61
C LEU A 4 -7.79 -73.65 -34.83
N GLN A 5 -6.94 -73.95 -35.82
CA GLN A 5 -6.41 -75.32 -36.02
C GLN A 5 -5.40 -75.72 -34.94
N LYS A 6 -4.59 -74.78 -34.43
CA LYS A 6 -3.61 -75.06 -33.37
C LYS A 6 -4.28 -75.27 -32.00
N ILE A 7 -5.43 -74.63 -31.76
CA ILE A 7 -6.17 -74.76 -30.49
C ILE A 7 -6.71 -76.20 -30.31
N LYS A 8 -7.11 -76.88 -31.40
CA LYS A 8 -7.66 -78.25 -31.35
C LYS A 8 -6.68 -79.33 -30.85
N HIS A 9 -5.37 -79.06 -30.89
CA HIS A 9 -4.33 -80.00 -30.44
C HIS A 9 -3.85 -79.75 -29.01
N LEU A 10 -4.39 -78.74 -28.32
CA LEU A 10 -4.07 -78.49 -26.91
C LEU A 10 -4.80 -79.49 -25.98
N PRO A 11 -4.23 -79.84 -24.81
CA PRO A 11 -4.93 -80.61 -23.78
C PRO A 11 -6.26 -79.94 -23.39
N LYS A 12 -7.32 -80.73 -23.15
CA LYS A 12 -8.68 -80.23 -22.87
C LYS A 12 -8.73 -79.12 -21.80
N ARG A 13 -7.92 -79.21 -20.74
CA ARG A 13 -7.86 -78.18 -19.69
C ARG A 13 -7.37 -76.82 -20.20
N GLN A 14 -6.41 -76.79 -21.12
CA GLN A 14 -5.89 -75.55 -21.72
C GLN A 14 -6.86 -74.95 -22.73
N GLN A 15 -7.60 -75.79 -23.48
CA GLN A 15 -8.65 -75.31 -24.38
C GLN A 15 -9.78 -74.60 -23.61
N VAL A 16 -10.18 -75.14 -22.46
CA VAL A 16 -11.20 -74.54 -21.59
C VAL A 16 -10.69 -73.22 -21.00
N LEU A 17 -9.45 -73.17 -20.52
CA LEU A 17 -8.85 -71.94 -19.97
C LEU A 17 -8.78 -70.82 -21.03
N LEU A 18 -8.35 -71.16 -22.25
CA LEU A 18 -8.24 -70.21 -23.35
C LEU A 18 -9.61 -69.70 -23.80
N SER A 19 -10.64 -70.56 -23.74
CA SER A 19 -12.03 -70.18 -24.06
C SER A 19 -12.61 -69.23 -23.01
N ILE A 20 -12.35 -69.48 -21.72
CA ILE A 20 -12.77 -68.59 -20.63
C ILE A 20 -12.05 -67.23 -20.74
N PHE A 21 -10.75 -67.25 -21.02
CA PHE A 21 -9.97 -66.02 -21.19
C PHE A 21 -10.42 -65.20 -22.41
N ALA A 22 -10.69 -65.86 -23.54
CA ALA A 22 -11.24 -65.20 -24.73
C ALA A 22 -12.63 -64.61 -24.46
N PHE A 23 -13.49 -65.34 -23.74
CA PHE A 23 -14.81 -64.84 -23.35
C PHE A 23 -14.71 -63.61 -22.44
N PHE A 24 -13.79 -63.62 -21.48
CA PHE A 24 -13.56 -62.48 -20.59
C PHE A 24 -13.05 -61.25 -21.35
N ILE A 25 -12.12 -61.43 -22.29
CA ILE A 25 -11.64 -60.34 -23.15
C ILE A 25 -12.77 -59.76 -23.99
N ILE A 26 -13.58 -60.61 -24.62
CA ILE A 26 -14.69 -60.16 -25.46
C ILE A 26 -15.74 -59.43 -24.62
N ALA A 27 -16.03 -59.92 -23.41
CA ALA A 27 -16.95 -59.26 -22.48
C ALA A 27 -16.42 -57.89 -22.03
N VAL A 28 -15.14 -57.77 -21.68
CA VAL A 28 -14.53 -56.49 -21.31
C VAL A 28 -14.54 -55.50 -22.47
N ILE A 29 -14.19 -55.94 -23.68
CA ILE A 29 -14.26 -55.13 -24.90
C ILE A 29 -15.71 -54.70 -25.16
N GLY A 30 -16.67 -55.61 -25.03
CA GLY A 30 -18.10 -55.32 -25.19
C GLY A 30 -18.61 -54.27 -24.20
N ILE A 31 -18.20 -54.36 -22.92
CA ILE A 31 -18.51 -53.36 -21.89
C ILE A 31 -17.88 -52.01 -22.23
N PHE A 32 -16.63 -52.00 -22.69
CA PHE A 32 -15.95 -50.77 -23.10
C PHE A 32 -16.63 -50.09 -24.28
N ILE A 33 -16.98 -50.86 -25.32
CA ILE A 33 -17.71 -50.37 -26.50
C ILE A 33 -19.09 -49.85 -26.09
N TRP A 34 -19.83 -50.60 -25.25
CA TRP A 34 -21.13 -50.15 -24.75
C TRP A 34 -21.02 -48.86 -23.92
N ALA A 35 -20.00 -48.73 -23.08
CA ALA A 35 -19.76 -47.54 -22.26
C ALA A 35 -19.38 -46.30 -23.11
N ILE A 36 -18.70 -46.50 -24.24
CA ILE A 36 -18.43 -45.43 -25.22
C ILE A 36 -19.72 -45.04 -25.95
N ILE A 37 -20.50 -46.01 -26.46
CA ILE A 37 -21.75 -45.76 -27.22
C ILE A 37 -22.80 -45.07 -26.34
N THR A 38 -22.88 -45.41 -25.05
CA THR A 38 -23.83 -44.82 -24.10
C THR A 38 -23.31 -43.55 -23.43
N GLY A 39 -22.12 -43.07 -23.79
CA GLY A 39 -21.53 -41.84 -23.26
C GLY A 39 -21.15 -41.89 -21.78
N LYS A 40 -21.05 -43.09 -21.19
CA LYS A 40 -20.61 -43.32 -19.81
C LYS A 40 -19.09 -43.18 -19.65
N ILE A 41 -18.36 -43.40 -20.73
CA ILE A 41 -16.94 -43.04 -20.86
C ILE A 41 -16.86 -42.03 -22.00
N LYS A 42 -16.54 -40.78 -21.68
CA LYS A 42 -16.12 -39.80 -22.68
C LYS A 42 -14.61 -39.96 -22.90
N PRO A 43 -14.10 -39.96 -24.15
CA PRO A 43 -12.67 -39.76 -24.35
C PRO A 43 -12.30 -38.46 -23.65
N LEU A 44 -11.19 -38.47 -22.90
CA LEU A 44 -10.69 -37.31 -22.18
C LEU A 44 -10.41 -36.23 -23.24
N ALA A 45 -11.31 -35.26 -23.39
CA ALA A 45 -11.01 -34.08 -24.19
C ALA A 45 -9.87 -33.37 -23.46
N ALA A 46 -8.77 -33.10 -24.15
CA ALA A 46 -7.80 -32.13 -23.65
C ALA A 46 -8.57 -30.82 -23.44
N ASP A 47 -8.47 -30.22 -22.26
CA ASP A 47 -9.37 -29.16 -21.74
C ASP A 47 -9.51 -27.89 -22.63
N ASN A 48 -8.86 -27.83 -23.79
CA ASN A 48 -8.68 -26.63 -24.59
C ASN A 48 -9.05 -26.79 -26.09
N GLN A 49 -9.97 -27.69 -26.46
CA GLN A 49 -10.47 -27.76 -27.84
C GLN A 49 -11.92 -27.26 -27.98
N ILE A 50 -12.18 -26.40 -28.97
CA ILE A 50 -13.55 -26.16 -29.46
C ILE A 50 -13.83 -27.14 -30.59
N SER A 51 -15.00 -27.79 -30.54
CA SER A 51 -15.53 -28.59 -31.64
C SER A 51 -16.67 -27.84 -32.35
N ASN A 52 -16.65 -27.87 -33.68
CA ASN A 52 -17.78 -27.46 -34.50
C ASN A 52 -18.24 -28.64 -35.38
N THR A 53 -19.51 -28.99 -35.25
CA THR A 53 -20.19 -30.00 -36.06
C THR A 53 -21.55 -29.45 -36.47
N ALA A 54 -21.79 -29.30 -37.77
CA ALA A 54 -23.10 -28.90 -38.28
C ALA A 54 -23.95 -30.14 -38.55
N THR A 55 -25.22 -30.10 -38.16
CA THR A 55 -26.20 -31.14 -38.52
C THR A 55 -27.15 -30.58 -39.56
N VAL A 56 -27.24 -31.23 -40.72
CA VAL A 56 -28.22 -30.90 -41.75
C VAL A 56 -29.30 -31.96 -41.75
N THR A 57 -30.54 -31.51 -41.61
CA THR A 57 -31.72 -32.35 -41.74
C THR A 57 -32.51 -31.89 -42.96
N TYR A 58 -32.85 -32.82 -43.85
CA TYR A 58 -33.74 -32.54 -44.98
C TYR A 58 -34.82 -33.61 -45.08
N GLN A 59 -35.96 -33.26 -45.68
CA GLN A 59 -37.04 -34.19 -45.96
C GLN A 59 -37.08 -34.47 -47.46
N ASP A 60 -37.13 -35.75 -47.84
CA ASP A 60 -37.24 -36.13 -49.24
C ASP A 60 -38.68 -35.96 -49.75
N LEU A 61 -38.84 -36.14 -51.07
CA LEU A 61 -40.13 -35.98 -51.75
C LEU A 61 -41.18 -37.03 -51.34
N SER A 62 -40.76 -38.10 -50.66
CA SER A 62 -41.65 -39.12 -50.10
C SER A 62 -42.03 -38.86 -48.63
N GLY A 63 -41.55 -37.76 -48.05
CA GLY A 63 -41.79 -37.38 -46.66
C GLY A 63 -40.81 -38.00 -45.66
N GLY A 64 -39.78 -38.70 -46.12
CA GLY A 64 -38.74 -39.28 -45.28
C GLY A 64 -37.73 -38.23 -44.82
N THR A 65 -37.47 -38.13 -43.52
CA THR A 65 -36.48 -37.20 -42.96
C THR A 65 -35.11 -37.86 -42.87
N HIS A 66 -34.09 -37.20 -43.43
CA HIS A 66 -32.71 -37.63 -43.42
C HIS A 66 -31.85 -36.60 -42.68
N THR A 67 -31.00 -37.09 -41.78
CA THR A 67 -30.08 -36.26 -41.01
C THR A 67 -28.66 -36.68 -41.28
N VAL A 68 -27.80 -35.73 -41.64
CA VAL A 68 -26.37 -35.94 -41.84
C VAL A 68 -25.59 -34.92 -41.01
N ASN A 69 -24.57 -35.38 -40.31
CA ASN A 69 -23.64 -34.51 -39.61
C ASN A 69 -22.46 -34.19 -40.55
N SER A 70 -21.98 -32.95 -40.54
CA SER A 70 -20.71 -32.57 -41.15
C SER A 70 -19.55 -33.25 -40.44
N ASN A 71 -18.36 -33.18 -41.05
CA ASN A 71 -17.13 -33.51 -40.33
C ASN A 71 -17.01 -32.63 -39.07
N THR A 72 -16.49 -33.21 -38.00
CA THR A 72 -16.13 -32.47 -36.78
C THR A 72 -14.79 -31.77 -37.01
N VAL A 73 -14.79 -30.45 -36.87
CA VAL A 73 -13.55 -29.67 -36.85
C VAL A 73 -13.19 -29.44 -35.38
N LEU A 74 -12.01 -29.94 -34.98
CA LEU A 74 -11.41 -29.66 -33.68
C LEU A 74 -10.42 -28.50 -33.85
N THR A 75 -10.58 -27.45 -33.06
CA THR A 75 -9.62 -26.33 -33.01
C THR A 75 -9.00 -26.29 -31.63
N ASP A 76 -7.67 -26.41 -31.56
CA ASP A 76 -6.92 -26.16 -30.34
C ASP A 76 -6.96 -24.66 -30.02
N ILE A 77 -7.44 -24.31 -28.82
CA ILE A 77 -7.22 -23.00 -28.24
C ILE A 77 -5.97 -23.12 -27.37
N ILE A 78 -4.87 -22.51 -27.79
CA ILE A 78 -3.74 -22.28 -26.89
C ILE A 78 -3.98 -20.90 -26.27
N PRO A 79 -4.45 -20.79 -25.01
CA PRO A 79 -4.45 -19.49 -24.34
C PRO A 79 -2.99 -19.00 -24.31
N THR A 80 -2.70 -17.94 -25.06
CA THR A 80 -1.40 -17.28 -24.99
C THR A 80 -1.35 -16.52 -23.68
N THR A 81 -0.77 -17.15 -22.66
CA THR A 81 -0.43 -16.48 -21.41
C THR A 81 0.77 -15.59 -21.67
N ASN A 82 0.50 -14.31 -21.91
CA ASN A 82 1.55 -13.30 -22.02
C ASN A 82 2.25 -13.12 -20.67
N ALA A 83 3.51 -12.72 -20.71
CA ALA A 83 4.25 -12.37 -19.51
C ALA A 83 3.64 -11.13 -18.83
N THR A 84 3.86 -10.97 -17.54
CA THR A 84 3.46 -9.78 -16.78
C THR A 84 4.60 -9.28 -15.90
N LEU A 85 4.60 -7.96 -15.70
CA LEU A 85 5.42 -7.30 -14.67
C LEU A 85 4.51 -6.73 -13.59
N ALA A 86 4.92 -6.80 -12.33
CA ALA A 86 4.14 -6.25 -11.23
C ALA A 86 5.03 -5.66 -10.14
N LEU A 87 4.60 -4.57 -9.53
CA LEU A 87 5.20 -4.06 -8.29
C LEU A 87 4.61 -4.77 -7.08
N GLN A 88 5.45 -5.26 -6.17
CA GLN A 88 5.04 -5.94 -4.96
C GLN A 88 5.75 -5.37 -3.71
N PRO A 89 5.01 -4.88 -2.69
CA PRO A 89 3.57 -4.68 -2.71
C PRO A 89 3.14 -3.60 -3.72
N ALA A 90 2.00 -3.79 -4.37
CA ALA A 90 1.41 -2.80 -5.28
C ALA A 90 0.85 -1.59 -4.51
N THR A 91 0.53 -1.76 -3.23
CA THR A 91 0.06 -0.69 -2.35
C THR A 91 0.64 -0.88 -0.95
N SER A 92 1.03 0.21 -0.31
CA SER A 92 1.46 0.22 1.09
C SER A 92 1.22 1.59 1.71
N THR A 93 1.12 1.65 3.04
CA THR A 93 1.19 2.89 3.80
C THR A 93 2.56 2.97 4.45
N VAL A 94 3.30 4.04 4.14
CA VAL A 94 4.69 4.23 4.57
C VAL A 94 4.81 5.58 5.26
N ASN A 95 5.58 5.62 6.34
CA ASN A 95 5.86 6.89 7.00
C ASN A 95 6.95 7.65 6.25
N VAL A 96 6.80 8.97 6.13
CA VAL A 96 7.87 9.86 5.68
C VAL A 96 9.14 9.61 6.52
N ASP A 97 10.29 9.74 5.87
CA ASP A 97 11.64 9.42 6.33
C ASP A 97 11.97 7.93 6.50
N SER A 98 10.98 7.03 6.41
CA SER A 98 11.22 5.60 6.40
C SER A 98 11.59 5.08 5.00
N THR A 99 12.37 3.99 4.98
CA THR A 99 12.64 3.20 3.78
C THR A 99 11.69 2.01 3.68
N PHE A 100 11.30 1.64 2.45
CA PHE A 100 10.51 0.45 2.16
C PHE A 100 10.93 -0.16 0.83
N ASN A 101 10.77 -1.48 0.71
CA ASN A 101 11.15 -2.22 -0.49
C ASN A 101 9.93 -2.46 -1.39
N VAL A 102 10.18 -2.38 -2.69
CA VAL A 102 9.23 -2.73 -3.74
C VAL A 102 9.93 -3.67 -4.72
N ASP A 103 9.43 -4.89 -4.82
CA ASP A 103 9.92 -5.89 -5.75
C ASP A 103 9.29 -5.68 -7.13
N ILE A 104 10.10 -5.80 -8.18
CA ILE A 104 9.67 -5.95 -9.56
C ILE A 104 9.53 -7.45 -9.81
N ILE A 105 8.29 -7.92 -9.91
CA ILE A 105 7.97 -9.33 -10.13
C ILE A 105 7.76 -9.57 -11.62
N LEU A 106 8.50 -10.54 -12.16
CA LEU A 106 8.28 -11.09 -13.49
C LEU A 106 7.47 -12.39 -13.36
N ASN A 107 6.41 -12.52 -14.16
CA ASN A 107 5.77 -13.80 -14.45
C ASN A 107 5.86 -14.04 -15.96
N THR A 108 6.52 -15.12 -16.39
CA THR A 108 6.74 -15.39 -17.82
C THR A 108 5.52 -15.94 -18.56
N GLY A 109 4.41 -16.19 -17.86
CA GLY A 109 3.25 -16.86 -18.45
C GLY A 109 3.55 -18.28 -18.91
N GLY A 110 4.58 -18.94 -18.36
CA GLY A 110 5.02 -20.27 -18.77
C GLY A 110 5.91 -20.32 -20.01
N GLN A 111 6.31 -19.16 -20.55
CA GLN A 111 7.24 -19.06 -21.67
C GLN A 111 8.70 -19.00 -21.18
N ASP A 112 9.62 -19.46 -22.02
CA ASP A 112 11.06 -19.32 -21.80
C ASP A 112 11.52 -17.92 -22.22
N THR A 113 12.21 -17.22 -21.31
CA THR A 113 12.66 -15.85 -21.49
C THR A 113 14.18 -15.75 -21.40
N VAL A 114 14.74 -14.78 -22.14
CA VAL A 114 16.19 -14.53 -22.21
C VAL A 114 16.59 -13.17 -21.66
N ALA A 115 15.66 -12.22 -21.62
CA ALA A 115 15.88 -10.90 -21.04
C ALA A 115 14.56 -10.25 -20.62
N THR A 116 14.63 -9.35 -19.66
CA THR A 116 13.53 -8.48 -19.26
C THR A 116 14.04 -7.08 -19.00
N ASP A 117 13.43 -6.09 -19.67
CA ASP A 117 13.63 -4.67 -19.44
C ASP A 117 12.48 -4.13 -18.58
N ALA A 118 12.81 -3.43 -17.51
CA ALA A 118 11.89 -2.77 -16.62
C ALA A 118 12.24 -1.28 -16.55
N VAL A 119 11.39 -0.47 -17.17
CA VAL A 119 11.49 0.99 -17.17
C VAL A 119 10.37 1.54 -16.32
N LEU A 120 10.70 2.27 -15.26
CA LEU A 120 9.72 2.82 -14.32
C LEU A 120 9.87 4.33 -14.16
N THR A 121 8.76 4.98 -13.81
CA THR A 121 8.70 6.40 -13.43
C THR A 121 8.10 6.57 -12.05
N TYR A 122 8.61 7.52 -11.28
CA TYR A 122 8.13 7.91 -9.95
C TYR A 122 8.30 9.43 -9.74
N ASN A 123 7.66 9.99 -8.72
CA ASN A 123 7.86 11.39 -8.35
C ASN A 123 9.09 11.55 -7.43
N SER A 124 10.17 12.14 -7.94
CA SER A 124 11.42 12.36 -7.18
C SER A 124 11.31 13.37 -6.03
N GLN A 125 10.20 14.11 -5.92
CA GLN A 125 9.90 14.97 -4.78
C GLN A 125 9.18 14.23 -3.64
N GLU A 126 8.68 13.03 -3.90
CA GLU A 126 7.91 12.21 -2.94
C GLU A 126 8.69 10.98 -2.50
N LEU A 127 9.47 10.39 -3.41
CA LEU A 127 10.27 9.18 -3.20
C LEU A 127 11.71 9.40 -3.65
N GLU A 128 12.64 8.79 -2.92
CA GLU A 128 14.05 8.69 -3.30
C GLU A 128 14.44 7.22 -3.41
N VAL A 129 15.04 6.80 -4.52
CA VAL A 129 15.64 5.46 -4.60
C VAL A 129 16.93 5.47 -3.79
N GLN A 130 17.02 4.57 -2.82
CA GLN A 130 18.22 4.33 -2.05
C GLN A 130 19.16 3.42 -2.84
N ASP A 131 20.42 3.80 -2.91
CA ASP A 131 21.44 3.06 -3.67
C ASP A 131 21.69 1.68 -3.05
N ALA A 132 21.59 0.64 -3.88
CA ALA A 132 21.80 -0.74 -3.48
C ALA A 132 23.29 -1.14 -3.48
N ASP A 133 24.17 -0.40 -4.17
CA ASP A 133 25.58 -0.74 -4.32
C ASP A 133 26.48 0.50 -4.31
N ASN A 134 26.81 0.97 -3.10
CA ASN A 134 27.68 2.14 -2.88
C ASN A 134 29.10 2.01 -3.46
N THR A 135 29.49 0.85 -4.02
CA THR A 135 30.78 0.68 -4.69
C THR A 135 30.76 1.07 -6.17
N LYS A 136 29.57 1.19 -6.76
CA LYS A 136 29.35 1.66 -8.12
C LYS A 136 28.98 3.14 -8.12
N THR A 137 29.21 3.79 -9.24
CA THR A 137 28.89 5.22 -9.40
C THR A 137 27.45 5.39 -9.88
N GLY A 138 26.73 6.33 -9.27
CA GLY A 138 25.30 6.58 -9.55
C GLY A 138 24.41 5.81 -8.56
N VAL A 139 23.09 5.93 -8.69
CA VAL A 139 22.13 5.17 -7.86
C VAL A 139 21.67 3.92 -8.60
N GLN A 140 21.65 2.77 -7.94
CA GLN A 140 21.18 1.49 -8.48
C GLN A 140 20.13 0.84 -7.58
N ILE A 141 19.35 -0.07 -8.16
CA ILE A 141 18.44 -0.96 -7.42
C ILE A 141 19.10 -2.33 -7.22
N ALA A 142 18.60 -3.12 -6.26
CA ALA A 142 19.15 -4.44 -5.99
C ALA A 142 18.66 -5.42 -7.06
N GLY A 143 19.57 -6.00 -7.84
CA GLY A 143 19.21 -6.99 -8.84
C GLY A 143 18.76 -8.33 -8.23
N GLY A 144 17.83 -8.98 -8.91
CA GLY A 144 17.35 -10.32 -8.58
C GLY A 144 18.24 -11.44 -9.15
N THR A 145 17.77 -12.68 -9.06
CA THR A 145 18.53 -13.86 -9.49
C THR A 145 17.98 -14.55 -10.73
N LEU A 146 16.95 -13.98 -11.37
CA LEU A 146 16.28 -14.61 -12.53
C LEU A 146 17.20 -14.71 -13.74
N TYR A 147 18.09 -13.73 -13.90
CA TYR A 147 19.04 -13.62 -14.99
C TYR A 147 20.47 -13.51 -14.46
N ALA A 148 21.43 -13.95 -15.27
CA ALA A 148 22.83 -14.04 -14.86
C ALA A 148 23.61 -12.71 -15.00
N THR A 149 23.06 -11.74 -15.73
CA THR A 149 23.69 -10.45 -15.97
C THR A 149 22.69 -9.31 -15.83
N GLU A 150 23.21 -8.14 -15.49
CA GLU A 150 22.48 -6.88 -15.39
C GLU A 150 23.12 -5.84 -16.32
N PRO A 151 22.88 -5.88 -17.65
CA PRO A 151 23.53 -4.95 -18.57
C PRO A 151 23.15 -3.48 -18.34
N LEU A 152 22.00 -3.20 -17.72
CA LEU A 152 21.55 -1.87 -17.35
C LEU A 152 20.94 -1.91 -15.94
N ASN A 153 21.38 -1.03 -15.05
CA ASN A 153 20.80 -0.82 -13.73
C ASN A 153 21.13 0.61 -13.32
N THR A 154 20.22 1.54 -13.59
CA THR A 154 20.46 2.97 -13.37
C THR A 154 19.21 3.69 -12.91
N VAL A 155 19.39 4.70 -12.06
CA VAL A 155 18.32 5.61 -11.64
C VAL A 155 18.70 7.05 -12.02
N ASP A 156 17.85 7.67 -12.83
CA ASP A 156 17.86 9.12 -13.02
C ASP A 156 17.03 9.75 -11.90
N VAL A 157 17.72 10.17 -10.84
CA VAL A 157 17.10 10.76 -9.64
C VAL A 157 16.38 12.07 -9.93
N THR A 158 16.78 12.80 -10.98
CA THR A 158 16.17 14.10 -11.31
C THR A 158 14.87 13.87 -12.07
N ALA A 159 14.91 13.01 -13.08
CA ALA A 159 13.73 12.67 -13.88
C ALA A 159 12.75 11.73 -13.16
N GLY A 160 13.17 11.09 -12.06
CA GLY A 160 12.37 10.09 -11.37
C GLY A 160 12.19 8.84 -12.25
N LYS A 161 13.28 8.36 -12.87
CA LYS A 161 13.24 7.23 -13.81
C LYS A 161 14.20 6.12 -13.38
N ILE A 162 13.72 4.88 -13.39
CA ILE A 162 14.51 3.67 -13.17
C ILE A 162 14.58 2.92 -14.49
N SER A 163 15.77 2.48 -14.89
CA SER A 163 15.96 1.61 -16.07
C SER A 163 16.79 0.39 -15.64
N TYR A 164 16.20 -0.80 -15.74
CA TYR A 164 16.81 -2.06 -15.32
C TYR A 164 16.63 -3.13 -16.39
N LEU A 165 17.73 -3.76 -16.80
CA LEU A 165 17.76 -4.86 -17.76
C LEU A 165 18.42 -6.06 -17.10
N GLY A 166 17.67 -7.15 -16.95
CA GLY A 166 18.21 -8.47 -16.62
C GLY A 166 18.29 -9.32 -17.88
N ALA A 167 19.42 -10.00 -18.11
CA ALA A 167 19.59 -10.86 -19.29
C ALA A 167 20.47 -12.09 -19.01
N ILE A 168 20.26 -13.15 -19.79
CA ILE A 168 21.17 -14.30 -19.81
C ILE A 168 22.54 -13.89 -20.39
N VAL A 169 23.58 -14.63 -20.04
CA VAL A 169 24.89 -14.52 -20.73
C VAL A 169 24.72 -14.96 -22.18
N THR A 170 25.30 -14.22 -23.12
CA THR A 170 25.31 -14.58 -24.55
C THR A 170 25.84 -16.00 -24.76
N GLY A 171 25.08 -16.83 -25.47
CA GLY A 171 25.42 -18.24 -25.70
C GLY A 171 25.00 -19.21 -24.58
N SER A 172 24.43 -18.71 -23.49
CA SER A 172 23.80 -19.57 -22.46
C SER A 172 22.66 -20.39 -23.07
N THR A 173 22.48 -21.63 -22.60
CA THR A 173 21.31 -22.49 -22.92
C THR A 173 20.25 -22.46 -21.82
N THR A 174 20.52 -21.83 -20.67
CA THR A 174 19.56 -21.70 -19.58
C THR A 174 18.64 -20.52 -19.87
N ARG A 175 17.32 -20.75 -19.85
CA ARG A 175 16.28 -19.71 -19.93
C ARG A 175 15.53 -19.62 -18.61
N TYR A 176 14.96 -18.45 -18.34
CA TYR A 176 14.10 -18.27 -17.18
C TYR A 176 12.64 -18.52 -17.56
N ASN A 177 11.96 -19.34 -16.77
CA ASN A 177 10.54 -19.68 -16.90
C ASN A 177 9.91 -19.78 -15.51
N GLY A 178 8.81 -19.06 -15.28
CA GLY A 178 8.09 -19.06 -14.02
C GLY A 178 7.80 -17.66 -13.49
N THR A 179 7.74 -17.53 -12.16
CA THR A 179 7.49 -16.26 -11.47
C THR A 179 8.56 -16.00 -10.42
N GLY A 180 9.04 -14.77 -10.33
CA GLY A 180 10.07 -14.40 -9.37
C GLY A 180 10.43 -12.91 -9.40
N THR A 181 11.29 -12.51 -8.47
CA THR A 181 11.76 -11.13 -8.33
C THR A 181 12.88 -10.83 -9.32
N LEU A 182 12.61 -9.95 -10.28
CA LEU A 182 13.58 -9.45 -11.25
C LEU A 182 14.61 -8.51 -10.60
N ALA A 183 14.12 -7.61 -9.73
CA ALA A 183 14.91 -6.66 -8.95
C ALA A 183 14.07 -6.09 -7.81
N THR A 184 14.72 -5.47 -6.82
CA THR A 184 14.09 -4.83 -5.67
C THR A 184 14.53 -3.37 -5.59
N ILE A 185 13.55 -2.47 -5.55
CA ILE A 185 13.75 -1.03 -5.36
C ILE A 185 13.63 -0.74 -3.86
N ALA A 186 14.64 -0.12 -3.27
CA ALA A 186 14.53 0.46 -1.93
C ALA A 186 14.15 1.93 -2.07
N PHE A 187 12.94 2.31 -1.69
CA PHE A 187 12.50 3.71 -1.67
C PHE A 187 12.60 4.29 -0.27
N LYS A 188 13.01 5.55 -0.15
CA LYS A 188 12.77 6.40 1.02
C LYS A 188 11.62 7.35 0.73
N ALA A 189 10.65 7.43 1.64
CA ALA A 189 9.58 8.40 1.54
C ALA A 189 10.09 9.78 1.98
N LEU A 190 9.99 10.79 1.11
CA LEU A 190 10.46 12.14 1.36
C LEU A 190 9.35 13.10 1.79
N LYS A 191 8.13 12.85 1.34
CA LYS A 191 7.01 13.79 1.47
C LYS A 191 5.67 13.07 1.55
N VAL A 192 4.74 13.64 2.31
CA VAL A 192 3.35 13.16 2.39
C VAL A 192 2.69 13.22 1.01
N ALA A 193 2.06 12.12 0.59
CA ALA A 193 1.39 11.98 -0.70
C ALA A 193 0.38 10.82 -0.67
N THR A 194 -0.81 11.02 -1.26
CA THR A 194 -1.87 10.01 -1.33
C THR A 194 -2.63 10.13 -2.67
N PRO A 195 -2.32 9.31 -3.69
CA PRO A 195 -1.21 8.36 -3.76
C PRO A 195 0.11 8.98 -4.26
N SER A 196 1.24 8.36 -3.89
CA SER A 196 2.52 8.46 -4.61
C SER A 196 2.61 7.25 -5.55
N SER A 197 2.57 7.49 -6.87
CA SER A 197 2.54 6.44 -7.89
C SER A 197 3.93 6.06 -8.39
N VAL A 198 4.15 4.76 -8.62
CA VAL A 198 5.30 4.22 -9.35
C VAL A 198 4.76 3.39 -10.51
N ASN A 199 5.06 3.80 -11.73
CA ASN A 199 4.46 3.23 -12.94
C ASN A 199 5.52 2.59 -13.82
N PHE A 200 5.23 1.41 -14.36
CA PHE A 200 5.96 0.92 -15.52
C PHE A 200 5.65 1.82 -16.73
N VAL A 201 6.67 2.17 -17.47
CA VAL A 201 6.53 2.68 -18.83
C VAL A 201 6.20 1.46 -19.69
N TYR A 202 4.96 1.37 -20.14
CA TYR A 202 4.46 0.23 -20.92
C TYR A 202 3.36 0.67 -21.87
N THR A 203 3.52 0.32 -23.14
CA THR A 203 2.50 0.39 -24.18
C THR A 203 2.59 -0.89 -25.00
N ALA A 204 1.50 -1.67 -25.02
CA ALA A 204 1.49 -2.98 -25.68
C ALA A 204 2.02 -2.90 -27.14
N GLY A 205 3.04 -3.71 -27.43
CA GLY A 205 3.66 -3.81 -28.75
C GLY A 205 4.75 -2.77 -29.05
N GLN A 206 5.06 -1.84 -28.14
CA GLN A 206 6.29 -1.05 -28.19
C GLN A 206 7.47 -1.90 -27.70
N THR A 207 8.69 -1.56 -28.13
CA THR A 207 9.92 -2.29 -27.77
C THR A 207 11.02 -1.37 -27.23
N ASN A 208 10.65 -0.17 -26.79
CA ASN A 208 11.55 0.86 -26.27
C ASN A 208 11.13 1.33 -24.86
N ASP A 209 10.37 0.49 -24.18
CA ASP A 209 9.76 0.67 -22.88
C ASP A 209 10.05 -0.58 -22.01
N SER A 210 9.14 -1.00 -21.13
CA SER A 210 9.31 -2.27 -20.41
C SER A 210 8.93 -3.43 -21.33
N ASN A 211 9.75 -4.47 -21.40
CA ASN A 211 9.55 -5.61 -22.31
C ASN A 211 10.04 -6.92 -21.69
N VAL A 212 9.51 -8.05 -22.14
CA VAL A 212 9.97 -9.39 -21.77
C VAL A 212 10.31 -10.14 -23.05
N ALA A 213 11.59 -10.43 -23.27
CA ALA A 213 12.06 -10.99 -24.53
C ALA A 213 12.26 -12.50 -24.45
N THR A 214 11.82 -13.19 -25.51
CA THR A 214 12.15 -14.59 -25.80
C THR A 214 13.42 -14.70 -26.63
N GLU A 215 13.94 -15.92 -26.82
CA GLU A 215 15.11 -16.17 -27.67
C GLU A 215 14.91 -15.76 -29.14
N ALA A 216 13.66 -15.77 -29.61
CA ALA A 216 13.29 -15.29 -30.95
C ALA A 216 13.25 -13.75 -31.06
N ALA A 217 13.66 -13.03 -30.02
CA ALA A 217 13.54 -11.58 -29.88
C ALA A 217 12.09 -11.05 -29.95
N THR A 218 11.12 -11.91 -29.65
CA THR A 218 9.71 -11.52 -29.51
C THR A 218 9.47 -10.97 -28.12
N ASP A 219 8.87 -9.78 -28.03
CA ASP A 219 8.32 -9.25 -26.78
C ASP A 219 6.99 -9.95 -26.46
N ILE A 220 6.92 -10.51 -25.25
CA ILE A 220 5.76 -11.24 -24.74
C ILE A 220 5.12 -10.54 -23.54
N LEU A 221 5.51 -9.30 -23.19
CA LEU A 221 4.88 -8.57 -22.09
C LEU A 221 3.45 -8.13 -22.44
N GLY A 222 2.47 -8.71 -21.77
CA GLY A 222 1.04 -8.47 -22.03
C GLY A 222 0.36 -7.48 -21.10
N SER A 223 0.88 -7.28 -19.89
CA SER A 223 0.33 -6.31 -18.94
C SER A 223 1.30 -6.00 -17.81
N VAL A 224 1.04 -4.87 -17.13
CA VAL A 224 1.81 -4.41 -15.97
C VAL A 224 0.90 -4.06 -14.80
N THR A 225 1.37 -4.31 -13.57
CA THR A 225 0.71 -3.85 -12.34
C THR A 225 1.57 -2.77 -11.68
N ASN A 226 1.08 -1.53 -11.71
CA ASN A 226 1.75 -0.37 -11.11
C ASN A 226 1.62 -0.32 -9.59
N GLY A 227 2.42 0.54 -8.96
CA GLY A 227 2.46 0.79 -7.53
C GLY A 227 1.75 2.09 -7.15
N SER A 228 1.04 2.09 -6.03
CA SER A 228 0.32 3.23 -5.48
C SER A 228 0.47 3.25 -3.96
N TYR A 229 1.35 4.11 -3.45
CA TYR A 229 1.72 4.16 -2.03
C TYR A 229 1.06 5.35 -1.33
N THR A 230 0.66 5.16 -0.08
CA THR A 230 0.23 6.25 0.80
C THR A 230 1.41 6.64 1.67
N LEU A 231 1.95 7.85 1.48
CA LEU A 231 3.04 8.38 2.28
C LEU A 231 2.43 9.27 3.37
N SER A 232 2.48 8.82 4.62
CA SER A 232 1.90 9.50 5.76
C SER A 232 2.98 10.02 6.70
N GLN A 233 2.64 11.03 7.49
CA GLN A 233 3.51 11.49 8.57
C GLN A 233 3.06 10.83 9.87
N LEU A 234 4.00 10.34 10.69
CA LEU A 234 3.66 9.92 12.04
C LEU A 234 3.25 11.14 12.87
N PRO A 235 2.15 11.05 13.65
CA PRO A 235 1.82 12.07 14.62
C PRO A 235 2.95 12.22 15.65
N THR A 236 3.37 13.45 15.94
CA THR A 236 4.35 13.75 16.99
C THR A 236 3.67 13.74 18.35
N THR A 237 4.34 13.15 19.34
CA THR A 237 3.88 13.21 20.73
C THR A 237 4.25 14.55 21.36
N ILE A 238 3.27 15.29 21.86
CA ILE A 238 3.44 16.52 22.61
C ILE A 238 3.33 16.19 24.11
N ASN A 239 4.37 16.55 24.86
CA ASN A 239 4.35 16.58 26.32
C ASN A 239 4.22 18.03 26.77
N LEU A 240 3.04 18.36 27.30
CA LEU A 240 2.74 19.67 27.84
C LEU A 240 2.94 19.66 29.36
N ASP A 241 3.67 20.64 29.86
CA ASP A 241 3.76 21.00 31.28
C ASP A 241 3.37 22.48 31.39
N LEU A 242 2.36 22.78 32.21
CA LEU A 242 1.95 24.15 32.47
C LEU A 242 1.75 24.40 33.96
N THR A 243 2.09 25.61 34.42
CA THR A 243 1.68 26.09 35.75
C THR A 243 0.83 27.34 35.63
N LEU A 244 -0.17 27.44 36.49
CA LEU A 244 -1.16 28.53 36.50
C LEU A 244 -0.92 29.42 37.72
N GLN A 245 -0.79 30.72 37.51
CA GLN A 245 -0.62 31.66 38.60
C GLN A 245 -1.83 31.65 39.54
N GLY A 246 -1.56 31.59 40.85
CA GLY A 246 -2.57 31.77 41.90
C GLY A 246 -3.16 30.49 42.48
N ARG A 247 -2.82 29.31 41.93
CA ARG A 247 -3.33 28.02 42.42
C ARG A 247 -2.26 26.93 42.34
N SER A 248 -2.45 25.82 43.05
CA SER A 248 -1.55 24.65 43.03
C SER A 248 -2.12 23.45 42.27
N ASP A 249 -3.42 23.45 42.03
CA ASP A 249 -4.07 22.53 41.09
C ASP A 249 -4.01 23.17 39.70
N TYR A 250 -3.31 22.55 38.76
CA TYR A 250 -3.15 23.06 37.40
C TYR A 250 -4.05 22.35 36.39
N SER A 251 -5.10 21.68 36.86
CA SER A 251 -6.08 21.06 35.99
C SER A 251 -6.86 22.10 35.19
N THR A 252 -6.99 21.81 33.89
CA THR A 252 -7.68 22.63 32.90
C THR A 252 -8.56 21.75 32.03
N THR A 253 -9.62 22.35 31.48
CA THR A 253 -10.41 21.79 30.40
C THR A 253 -10.41 22.78 29.24
N ALA A 254 -10.45 22.27 28.02
CA ALA A 254 -10.48 23.09 26.80
C ALA A 254 -9.32 24.11 26.68
N THR A 255 -8.12 23.72 27.12
CA THR A 255 -6.90 24.49 26.86
C THR A 255 -6.65 24.52 25.35
N VAL A 256 -6.37 25.71 24.82
CA VAL A 256 -6.14 25.93 23.40
C VAL A 256 -4.64 26.07 23.13
N LEU A 257 -4.12 25.27 22.21
CA LEU A 257 -2.77 25.38 21.67
C LEU A 257 -2.85 25.76 20.20
N LYS A 258 -2.20 26.86 19.82
CA LYS A 258 -2.04 27.29 18.43
C LYS A 258 -0.58 27.19 18.01
N ILE A 259 -0.35 26.70 16.79
CA ILE A 259 0.98 26.50 16.20
C ILE A 259 1.14 27.45 15.02
N TYR A 260 2.22 28.22 15.01
CA TYR A 260 2.56 29.16 13.96
C TYR A 260 3.93 28.80 13.38
N PRO A 261 4.16 28.94 12.06
CA PRO A 261 5.52 28.98 11.55
C PRO A 261 6.29 30.10 12.28
N ALA A 262 7.58 29.89 12.59
CA ALA A 262 8.35 30.83 13.39
C ALA A 262 8.25 32.28 12.87
N GLY A 263 7.85 33.19 13.75
CA GLY A 263 7.70 34.62 13.44
C GLY A 263 6.45 35.01 12.63
N GLN A 264 5.57 34.07 12.32
CA GLN A 264 4.33 34.33 11.58
C GLN A 264 3.14 34.60 12.53
N SER A 265 2.13 35.32 12.03
CA SER A 265 0.93 35.68 12.80
C SER A 265 -0.29 34.78 12.52
N THR A 266 -0.23 33.92 11.50
CA THR A 266 -1.33 33.04 11.12
C THR A 266 -1.04 31.61 11.59
N PRO A 267 -1.92 30.99 12.39
CA PRO A 267 -1.70 29.62 12.86
C PRO A 267 -1.92 28.64 11.71
N ILE A 268 -1.11 27.58 11.68
CA ILE A 268 -1.25 26.45 10.74
C ILE A 268 -1.98 25.25 11.36
N SER A 269 -2.11 25.24 12.68
CA SER A 269 -2.81 24.19 13.42
C SER A 269 -3.28 24.72 14.77
N GLU A 270 -4.40 24.17 15.25
CA GLU A 270 -5.00 24.48 16.54
C GLU A 270 -5.56 23.21 17.17
N LYS A 271 -5.36 23.05 18.48
CA LYS A 271 -6.00 22.03 19.32
C LYS A 271 -6.70 22.74 20.47
N ASN A 272 -8.01 22.56 20.64
CA ASN A 272 -8.87 23.38 21.52
C ASN A 272 -9.50 22.60 22.69
N ASP A 273 -9.10 21.34 22.86
CA ASP A 273 -9.67 20.36 23.79
C ASP A 273 -8.59 19.75 24.70
N ILE A 274 -7.48 20.47 24.94
CA ILE A 274 -6.42 19.96 25.82
C ILE A 274 -6.91 19.98 27.27
N VAL A 275 -6.71 18.84 27.94
CA VAL A 275 -6.99 18.66 29.37
C VAL A 275 -5.67 18.39 30.07
N THR A 276 -5.44 19.10 31.18
CA THR A 276 -4.28 18.85 32.06
C THR A 276 -4.72 18.20 33.36
N ASP A 277 -3.83 17.38 33.92
CA ASP A 277 -4.00 16.87 35.28
C ASP A 277 -3.74 17.94 36.36
N ILE A 278 -3.87 17.57 37.63
CA ILE A 278 -3.64 18.46 38.77
C ILE A 278 -2.21 19.04 38.83
N THR A 279 -1.24 18.37 38.21
CA THR A 279 0.15 18.83 38.11
C THR A 279 0.42 19.66 36.86
N GLY A 280 -0.60 19.87 36.01
CA GLY A 280 -0.51 20.70 34.82
C GLY A 280 -0.01 19.97 33.59
N LYS A 281 -0.01 18.63 33.64
CA LYS A 281 0.58 17.81 32.58
C LYS A 281 -0.48 17.27 31.63
N SER A 282 -0.11 17.15 30.36
CA SER A 282 -0.92 16.49 29.33
C SER A 282 -0.02 15.87 28.27
N THR A 283 -0.45 14.73 27.72
CA THR A 283 0.18 14.10 26.56
C THR A 283 -0.86 13.90 25.47
N PHE A 284 -0.55 14.34 24.25
CA PHE A 284 -1.40 14.18 23.09
C PHE A 284 -0.57 14.16 21.80
N THR A 285 -1.18 13.82 20.67
CA THR A 285 -0.49 13.79 19.38
C THR A 285 -0.98 14.89 18.44
N ILE A 286 -0.07 15.38 17.60
CA ILE A 286 -0.37 16.32 16.51
C ILE A 286 0.33 15.82 15.25
N ASN A 287 -0.35 15.86 14.10
CA ASN A 287 0.30 15.64 12.81
C ASN A 287 1.31 16.76 12.58
N PRO A 288 2.61 16.44 12.50
CA PRO A 288 3.60 17.50 12.49
C PRO A 288 3.52 18.27 11.17
N PRO A 289 3.69 19.60 11.23
CA PRO A 289 3.81 20.42 10.03
C PRO A 289 5.13 20.09 9.32
N THR A 290 5.38 20.74 8.18
CA THR A 290 6.64 20.59 7.43
C THR A 290 7.87 20.82 8.33
N PRO A 291 9.04 20.22 8.08
CA PRO A 291 10.23 20.50 8.87
C PRO A 291 10.54 22.02 8.95
N GLY A 292 10.77 22.53 10.16
CA GLY A 292 10.98 23.96 10.40
C GLY A 292 10.95 24.34 11.88
N GLY A 293 11.22 25.61 12.17
CA GLY A 293 11.01 26.20 13.50
C GLY A 293 9.59 26.71 13.66
N TYR A 294 9.03 26.57 14.87
CA TYR A 294 7.64 26.89 15.17
C TYR A 294 7.49 27.72 16.44
N ASP A 295 6.47 28.58 16.44
CA ASP A 295 6.00 29.26 17.63
C ASP A 295 4.73 28.56 18.15
N PHE A 296 4.66 28.35 19.46
CA PHE A 296 3.55 27.67 20.14
C PHE A 296 2.92 28.66 21.10
N GLN A 297 1.62 28.94 20.93
CA GLN A 297 0.87 29.81 21.81
C GLN A 297 -0.17 28.99 22.59
N ILE A 298 -0.17 29.11 23.90
CA ILE A 298 -1.15 28.47 24.76
C ILE A 298 -2.14 29.49 25.33
N LYS A 299 -3.40 29.08 25.45
CA LYS A 299 -4.48 29.83 26.07
C LYS A 299 -5.26 28.92 27.02
N VAL A 300 -5.42 29.39 28.25
CA VAL A 300 -6.33 28.81 29.25
C VAL A 300 -7.36 29.88 29.59
N THR A 301 -8.63 29.50 29.71
CA THR A 301 -9.71 30.42 30.11
C THR A 301 -9.40 31.09 31.45
N GLY A 302 -9.50 32.42 31.52
CA GLY A 302 -9.15 33.21 32.71
C GLY A 302 -7.68 33.64 32.78
N TYR A 303 -6.85 33.24 31.80
CA TYR A 303 -5.41 33.49 31.78
C TYR A 303 -4.96 34.13 30.46
N LEU A 304 -3.95 34.99 30.51
CA LEU A 304 -3.32 35.58 29.33
C LEU A 304 -2.62 34.51 28.47
N THR A 305 -2.57 34.71 27.15
CA THR A 305 -1.79 33.83 26.26
C THR A 305 -0.31 33.91 26.58
N LYS A 306 0.39 32.80 26.40
CA LYS A 306 1.86 32.75 26.44
C LYS A 306 2.38 32.03 25.21
N LYS A 307 3.52 32.50 24.68
CA LYS A 307 4.12 31.97 23.46
C LYS A 307 5.53 31.45 23.73
N ILE A 308 5.87 30.28 23.20
CA ILE A 308 7.23 29.76 23.05
C ILE A 308 7.61 29.95 21.59
N THR A 309 8.71 30.66 21.31
CA THR A 309 9.09 31.04 19.94
C THR A 309 10.27 30.24 19.42
N SER A 310 10.30 30.03 18.09
CA SER A 310 11.42 29.45 17.35
C SER A 310 11.89 28.10 17.90
N LEU A 311 10.96 27.29 18.38
CA LEU A 311 11.24 25.96 18.89
C LEU A 311 11.39 24.99 17.71
N THR A 312 12.47 24.22 17.71
CA THR A 312 12.69 23.14 16.74
C THR A 312 11.70 22.02 17.01
N TRP A 313 11.05 21.52 15.95
CA TRP A 313 10.15 20.39 16.05
C TRP A 313 10.93 19.09 16.34
N THR A 314 10.60 18.40 17.43
CA THR A 314 11.20 17.11 17.86
C THR A 314 10.10 16.09 18.15
N ASP A 315 10.45 14.80 18.23
CA ASP A 315 9.53 13.76 18.71
C ASP A 315 10.19 12.93 19.84
N PRO A 316 9.69 13.00 21.10
CA PRO A 316 8.57 13.84 21.55
C PRO A 316 8.94 15.33 21.59
N LEU A 317 7.94 16.21 21.47
CA LEU A 317 8.08 17.65 21.67
C LEU A 317 7.65 18.02 23.09
N ALA A 318 8.54 18.69 23.83
CA ALA A 318 8.24 19.20 25.16
C ALA A 318 7.85 20.68 25.10
N LEU A 319 6.67 21.02 25.60
CA LEU A 319 6.18 22.39 25.74
C LEU A 319 6.03 22.72 27.23
N ASN A 320 6.85 23.64 27.73
CA ASN A 320 6.89 24.01 29.14
C ASN A 320 6.44 25.46 29.32
N TYR A 321 5.23 25.67 29.85
CA TYR A 321 4.66 26.97 30.13
C TYR A 321 4.59 27.23 31.63
N THR A 322 5.62 27.88 32.18
CA THR A 322 5.63 28.26 33.59
C THR A 322 4.85 29.55 33.82
N ASP A 323 4.14 29.65 34.94
CA ASP A 323 3.50 30.88 35.45
C ASP A 323 2.63 31.59 34.40
N LEU A 324 1.65 30.85 33.87
CA LEU A 324 0.63 31.45 33.01
C LEU A 324 -0.16 32.45 33.86
N ARG A 325 -0.18 33.70 33.42
CA ARG A 325 -0.71 34.83 34.21
C ARG A 325 -2.22 34.86 34.17
N SER A 326 -2.84 34.97 35.34
CA SER A 326 -4.30 35.01 35.48
C SER A 326 -4.86 36.42 35.29
N GLY A 327 -6.19 36.53 35.20
CA GLY A 327 -6.92 37.80 35.27
C GLY A 327 -7.54 38.27 33.97
N ASP A 328 -7.39 37.52 32.87
CA ASP A 328 -8.09 37.79 31.60
C ASP A 328 -9.42 37.02 31.59
N LEU A 329 -10.40 37.59 32.29
CA LEU A 329 -11.69 36.96 32.56
C LEU A 329 -12.68 37.15 31.41
N ASP A 330 -12.53 38.20 30.60
CA ASP A 330 -13.35 38.39 29.39
C ASP A 330 -12.76 37.72 28.14
N GLY A 331 -11.50 37.26 28.22
CA GLY A 331 -10.81 36.53 27.16
C GLY A 331 -10.27 37.42 26.04
N ASN A 332 -10.22 38.74 26.22
CA ASN A 332 -9.71 39.69 25.23
C ASN A 332 -8.17 39.74 25.19
N ASN A 333 -7.50 39.00 26.08
CA ASN A 333 -6.06 38.89 26.20
C ASN A 333 -5.36 40.13 26.80
N ILE A 334 -6.07 40.95 27.58
CA ILE A 334 -5.60 42.15 28.26
C ILE A 334 -6.30 42.26 29.62
N VAL A 335 -5.54 42.20 30.72
CA VAL A 335 -6.10 42.39 32.06
C VAL A 335 -6.36 43.86 32.34
N ASN A 336 -7.63 44.24 32.50
CA ASN A 336 -8.04 45.63 32.72
C ASN A 336 -9.34 45.76 33.54
N SER A 337 -9.96 46.94 33.50
CA SER A 337 -11.19 47.27 34.23
C SER A 337 -12.39 46.39 33.89
N ILE A 338 -12.44 45.81 32.69
CA ILE A 338 -13.51 44.90 32.28
C ILE A 338 -13.39 43.60 33.06
N ASP A 339 -12.19 43.04 33.19
CA ASP A 339 -11.95 41.83 33.99
C ASP A 339 -12.27 42.06 35.46
N PHE A 340 -11.87 43.21 36.00
CA PHE A 340 -12.26 43.58 37.36
C PHE A 340 -13.78 43.66 37.54
N THR A 341 -14.50 44.18 36.53
CA THR A 341 -15.97 44.24 36.58
C THR A 341 -16.58 42.85 36.65
N ILE A 342 -16.04 41.87 35.90
CA ILE A 342 -16.46 40.46 35.96
C ILE A 342 -16.21 39.89 37.36
N LEU A 343 -15.00 40.07 37.89
CA LEU A 343 -14.62 39.58 39.22
C LEU A 343 -15.52 40.18 40.32
N ASN A 344 -15.70 41.51 40.30
CA ASN A 344 -16.45 42.23 41.33
C ASN A 344 -17.95 41.87 41.34
N ASN A 345 -18.53 41.52 40.18
CA ASN A 345 -19.91 41.03 40.11
C ASN A 345 -20.12 39.68 40.83
N LYS A 346 -19.03 38.96 41.11
CA LYS A 346 -19.03 37.67 41.79
C LYS A 346 -18.50 37.74 43.22
N TRP A 347 -18.25 38.95 43.74
CA TRP A 347 -17.67 39.13 45.08
C TRP A 347 -18.47 38.41 46.17
N GLY A 348 -17.76 37.61 46.99
CA GLY A 348 -18.34 36.80 48.05
C GLY A 348 -19.14 35.59 47.59
N GLN A 349 -19.12 35.25 46.30
CA GLN A 349 -19.79 34.10 45.72
C GLN A 349 -18.77 33.06 45.24
N ALA A 350 -19.21 31.83 45.04
CA ALA A 350 -18.45 30.81 44.32
C ALA A 350 -18.67 30.97 42.81
N ASP A 351 -17.60 31.13 42.04
CA ASP A 351 -17.65 31.27 40.57
C ASP A 351 -16.35 30.74 39.96
N SER A 352 -16.42 29.72 39.11
CA SER A 352 -15.23 29.01 38.63
C SER A 352 -14.27 29.82 37.75
N LEU A 353 -14.71 30.96 37.22
CA LEU A 353 -13.91 31.86 36.40
C LEU A 353 -13.28 32.96 37.25
N SER A 354 -14.07 33.58 38.13
CA SER A 354 -13.65 34.72 38.95
C SER A 354 -12.90 34.31 40.22
N ASP A 355 -13.09 33.06 40.68
CA ASP A 355 -12.32 32.41 41.74
C ASP A 355 -11.00 31.89 41.14
N ILE A 356 -10.01 32.78 41.06
CA ILE A 356 -8.74 32.56 40.36
C ILE A 356 -7.90 31.55 41.12
N ASN A 357 -7.88 31.62 42.46
CA ASN A 357 -7.10 30.70 43.29
C ASN A 357 -7.83 29.35 43.55
N ARG A 358 -9.12 29.26 43.20
CA ARG A 358 -10.00 28.09 43.40
C ARG A 358 -10.18 27.70 44.87
N ASP A 359 -10.33 28.69 45.75
CA ASP A 359 -10.65 28.46 47.17
C ASP A 359 -12.17 28.40 47.46
N ASN A 360 -12.99 28.48 46.42
CA ASN A 360 -14.46 28.50 46.38
C ASN A 360 -15.11 29.83 46.76
N ILE A 361 -14.37 30.93 46.89
CA ILE A 361 -14.95 32.24 47.19
C ILE A 361 -14.17 33.39 46.55
N VAL A 362 -14.84 34.15 45.68
CA VAL A 362 -14.23 35.34 45.06
C VAL A 362 -14.05 36.44 46.10
N ASN A 363 -12.80 36.82 46.37
CA ASN A 363 -12.46 37.79 47.41
C ASN A 363 -11.21 38.63 47.08
N SER A 364 -10.64 39.28 48.10
CA SER A 364 -9.45 40.13 47.95
C SER A 364 -8.21 39.42 47.42
N ILE A 365 -8.10 38.10 47.58
CA ILE A 365 -6.98 37.31 47.05
C ILE A 365 -7.08 37.20 45.52
N ASP A 366 -8.27 36.92 44.98
CA ASP A 366 -8.50 36.91 43.54
C ASP A 366 -8.26 38.28 42.91
N PHE A 367 -8.75 39.34 43.58
CA PHE A 367 -8.46 40.70 43.15
C PHE A 367 -6.94 40.99 43.15
N ALA A 368 -6.21 40.55 44.18
CA ALA A 368 -4.76 40.74 44.22
C ALA A 368 -4.04 40.01 43.08
N LEU A 369 -4.50 38.80 42.72
CA LEU A 369 -3.98 38.05 41.56
C LEU A 369 -4.26 38.77 40.25
N LEU A 370 -5.51 39.20 40.02
CA LEU A 370 -5.88 39.97 38.84
C LEU A 370 -5.06 41.29 38.75
N ASN A 371 -4.99 42.04 39.84
CA ASN A 371 -4.28 43.32 39.90
C ASN A 371 -2.76 43.15 39.75
N SER A 372 -2.18 41.99 40.09
CA SER A 372 -0.76 41.71 39.85
C SER A 372 -0.40 41.70 38.36
N ASN A 373 -1.39 41.51 37.49
CA ASN A 373 -1.24 41.48 36.04
C ASN A 373 -1.90 42.67 35.34
N TRP A 374 -2.27 43.71 36.07
CA TRP A 374 -3.00 44.85 35.52
C TRP A 374 -2.25 45.50 34.34
N PHE A 375 -2.98 45.80 33.26
CA PHE A 375 -2.47 46.29 31.97
C PHE A 375 -1.52 45.35 31.22
N LEU A 376 -1.33 44.10 31.66
CA LEU A 376 -0.60 43.11 30.87
C LEU A 376 -1.49 42.54 29.78
N SER A 377 -0.87 42.30 28.61
CA SER A 377 -1.47 41.56 27.51
C SER A 377 -0.76 40.24 27.28
N GLY A 378 -1.45 39.26 26.70
CA GLY A 378 -0.84 38.00 26.32
C GLY A 378 0.12 38.13 25.14
N GLN A 379 0.95 37.11 24.95
CA GLN A 379 2.01 37.03 23.93
C GLN A 379 1.60 36.22 22.70
#